data_AF-A0A917ZY13-F1
#
_entry.id   AF-A0A917ZY13-F1
#
_cell.length_a   1.000
_cell.length_b   1.000
_cell.length_c   1.000
_cell.angle_alpha   90.00
_cell.angle_beta   90.00
_cell.angle_gamma   90.00
#
_symmetry.space_group_name_H-M   'P 1'
#
loop_
_entity.id
_entity.type
_entity.pdbx_description
1 polymer ?
#
loop_
_entity_poly.entity_id
_entity_poly.type
_entity_poly.pdbx_seq_one_letter_code
_entity_poly.pdbx_strand_id
1 'polypeptide(L)'
;MTWWHILAQLPVLTSHRKPISDDRRRLAVSAYIWTRATEGEPDFAPCPPHIAPDPALRAVWTRERHNVFHWLRTTDYQPYYGALKPLLEDHTEHLTKAIDRR
;
A
#
# COMPACT_ATOMS: atom_id res chain seq x y z
N MET A 1 9.19 5.74 -9.83
CA MET A 1 7.75 5.87 -10.16
C MET A 1 7.07 6.68 -9.06
N THR A 2 6.10 7.54 -9.36
CA THR A 2 5.37 8.33 -8.35
C THR A 2 3.96 7.76 -8.13
N TRP A 3 3.34 8.07 -6.99
CA TRP A 3 1.97 7.64 -6.68
C TRP A 3 0.95 8.00 -7.77
N TRP A 4 1.07 9.19 -8.35
CA TRP A 4 0.22 9.63 -9.47
C TRP A 4 0.40 8.77 -10.72
N HIS A 5 1.61 8.30 -11.02
CA HIS A 5 1.84 7.36 -12.13
C HIS A 5 1.22 5.99 -11.87
N ILE A 6 1.19 5.50 -10.62
CA ILE A 6 0.49 4.25 -10.27
C ILE A 6 -1.02 4.44 -10.48
N LEU A 7 -1.58 5.55 -9.98
CA LEU A 7 -3.02 5.81 -10.11
C LEU A 7 -3.46 6.03 -11.57
N ALA A 8 -2.63 6.67 -12.40
CA ALA A 8 -2.94 6.91 -13.81
C ALA A 8 -3.01 5.62 -14.65
N GLN A 9 -2.36 4.55 -14.19
CA GLN A 9 -2.39 3.23 -14.84
C GLN A 9 -3.58 2.37 -14.40
N LEU A 10 -4.34 2.80 -13.39
CA LEU A 10 -5.52 2.06 -12.97
C LEU A 10 -6.63 2.20 -14.01
N PRO A 11 -7.36 1.11 -14.31
CA PRO A 11 -8.54 1.20 -15.13
C PRO A 11 -9.55 2.17 -14.50
N VAL A 12 -10.35 2.84 -15.33
CA VAL A 12 -11.49 3.64 -14.86
C VAL A 12 -12.53 2.67 -14.29
N LEU A 13 -12.42 2.41 -12.99
CA LEU A 13 -13.31 1.51 -12.29
C LEU A 13 -14.52 2.28 -11.78
N THR A 14 -15.71 1.89 -12.21
CA THR A 14 -17.01 2.36 -11.69
C THR A 14 -17.33 1.81 -10.30
N SER A 15 -16.30 1.43 -9.53
CA SER A 15 -16.46 0.81 -8.23
C SER A 15 -17.09 1.79 -7.24
N HIS A 16 -18.01 1.29 -6.42
CA HIS A 16 -18.61 2.03 -5.30
C HIS A 16 -17.58 2.49 -4.25
N ARG A 17 -16.35 1.97 -4.27
CA ARG A 17 -15.27 2.42 -3.39
C ARG A 17 -14.50 3.57 -4.02
N LYS A 18 -14.43 4.69 -3.29
CA LYS A 18 -13.57 5.82 -3.66
C LYS A 18 -12.11 5.35 -3.80
N PRO A 19 -11.39 5.78 -4.85
CA PRO A 19 -9.95 5.53 -4.98
C PRO A 19 -9.20 6.01 -3.74
N ILE A 20 -7.99 5.48 -3.51
CA ILE A 20 -7.15 5.87 -2.37
C ILE A 20 -6.71 7.34 -2.51
N SER A 21 -7.57 8.23 -2.01
CA SER A 21 -7.34 9.67 -1.91
C SER A 21 -6.94 10.09 -0.50
N ASP A 22 -7.19 9.22 0.49
CA ASP A 22 -6.82 9.44 1.89
C ASP A 22 -5.34 9.15 2.10
N ASP A 23 -4.60 10.12 2.63
CA ASP A 23 -3.15 10.00 2.83
C ASP A 23 -2.78 8.85 3.78
N ARG A 24 -3.66 8.46 4.71
CA ARG A 24 -3.38 7.34 5.62
C ARG A 24 -3.45 6.00 4.90
N ARG A 25 -4.38 5.85 3.95
CA ARG A 25 -4.42 4.66 3.08
C ARG A 25 -3.22 4.63 2.13
N ARG A 26 -2.75 5.78 1.65
CA ARG A 26 -1.49 5.85 0.87
C ARG A 26 -0.31 5.36 1.70
N LEU A 27 -0.20 5.80 2.96
CA LEU A 27 0.84 5.33 3.88
C LEU A 27 0.72 3.81 4.14
N ALA A 28 -0.49 3.27 4.24
CA ALA A 28 -0.70 1.83 4.41
C ALA A 28 -0.26 1.03 3.17
N VAL A 29 -0.42 1.59 1.96
CA VAL A 29 0.13 1.03 0.73
C VAL A 29 1.66 1.10 0.71
N SER A 30 2.27 2.17 1.21
CA SER A 30 3.74 2.23 1.38
C SER A 30 4.26 1.16 2.33
N ALA A 31 3.53 0.85 3.42
CA ALA A 31 3.85 -0.27 4.29
C ALA A 31 3.76 -1.63 3.56
N TYR A 32 2.80 -1.81 2.66
CA TYR A 32 2.73 -3.00 1.81
C TYR A 32 3.97 -3.14 0.91
N ILE A 33 4.35 -2.06 0.22
CA ILE A 33 5.57 -2.04 -0.61
C ILE A 33 6.80 -2.41 0.23
N TRP A 34 6.95 -1.83 1.43
CA TRP A 34 8.05 -2.15 2.34
C TRP A 34 8.08 -3.65 2.67
N THR A 35 6.95 -4.21 3.11
CA THR A 35 6.85 -5.63 3.47
C THR A 35 7.19 -6.54 2.29
N ARG A 36 6.77 -6.18 1.06
CA ARG A 36 7.13 -6.93 -0.15
C ARG A 36 8.61 -6.80 -0.49
N ALA A 37 9.18 -5.61 -0.36
CA ALA A 37 10.58 -5.35 -0.69
C ALA A 37 11.55 -6.05 0.27
N THR A 38 11.20 -6.17 1.55
CA THR A 38 12.05 -6.80 2.57
C THR A 38 11.69 -8.25 2.86
N GLU A 39 10.70 -8.82 2.15
CA GLU A 39 10.11 -10.14 2.46
C GLU A 39 9.71 -10.29 3.93
N GLY A 40 9.38 -9.17 4.58
CA GLY A 40 9.12 -9.11 6.02
C GLY A 40 7.68 -9.45 6.37
N GLU A 41 7.35 -9.35 7.66
CA GLU A 41 5.95 -9.47 8.10
C GLU A 41 5.27 -8.09 8.13
N PRO A 42 3.96 -8.01 7.83
CA PRO A 42 3.21 -6.75 7.84
C PRO A 42 3.29 -5.99 9.16
N ASP A 43 3.37 -6.73 10.27
CA ASP A 43 3.35 -6.12 11.61
C ASP A 43 4.62 -5.35 11.94
N PHE A 44 5.74 -5.73 11.33
CA PHE A 44 7.01 -5.00 11.41
C PHE A 44 7.15 -3.87 10.40
N ALA A 45 6.15 -3.62 9.55
CA ALA A 45 6.19 -2.49 8.64
C ALA A 45 6.24 -1.16 9.44
N PRO A 46 7.13 -0.22 9.05
CA PRO A 46 7.40 0.97 9.83
C PRO A 46 6.15 1.85 9.96
N CYS A 47 5.87 2.28 11.19
CA CYS A 47 4.83 3.28 11.46
C CYS A 47 5.38 4.69 11.15
N PRO A 48 4.64 5.55 10.43
CA PRO A 48 5.09 6.90 10.14
C PRO A 48 5.40 7.69 11.42
N PRO A 49 6.50 8.47 11.45
CA PRO A 49 6.99 9.11 12.68
C PRO A 49 6.03 10.17 13.24
N HIS A 50 5.20 10.80 12.40
CA HIS A 50 4.17 11.75 12.84
C HIS A 50 2.90 11.06 13.38
N ILE A 51 2.76 9.74 13.19
CA ILE A 51 1.65 8.92 13.70
C ILE A 51 2.06 8.18 14.97
N ALA A 52 3.30 7.67 15.00
CA ALA A 52 3.83 6.86 16.09
C ALA A 52 3.60 7.43 17.50
N PRO A 53 3.82 8.73 17.79
CA PRO A 53 3.68 9.25 19.16
C PRO A 53 2.25 9.32 19.68
N ASP A 54 1.24 9.33 18.81
CA ASP A 54 -0.18 9.45 19.19
C ASP A 54 -0.86 8.06 19.22
N PRO A 55 -1.32 7.57 20.38
CA PRO A 55 -1.96 6.25 20.50
C PRO A 55 -3.24 6.10 19.67
N ALA A 56 -4.04 7.16 19.53
CA ALA A 56 -5.27 7.13 18.76
C ALA A 56 -4.96 7.05 17.25
N LEU A 57 -3.99 7.83 16.79
CA LEU A 57 -3.53 7.76 15.40
C LEU A 57 -2.84 6.42 15.11
N ARG A 58 -2.07 5.87 16.06
CA ARG A 58 -1.45 4.55 15.92
C ARG A 58 -2.48 3.43 15.79
N ALA A 59 -3.56 3.46 16.58
CA ALA A 59 -4.64 2.48 16.47
C ALA A 59 -5.34 2.55 15.09
N VAL A 60 -5.59 3.75 14.59
CA VAL A 60 -6.15 3.96 13.24
C VAL A 60 -5.19 3.45 12.17
N TRP A 61 -3.89 3.75 12.30
CA TRP A 61 -2.84 3.25 11.41
C TRP A 61 -2.82 1.73 11.32
N THR A 62 -2.78 1.04 12.46
CA THR A 62 -2.79 -0.42 12.51
C THR A 62 -4.01 -0.98 11.76
N ARG A 63 -5.18 -0.40 12.00
CA ARG A 63 -6.42 -0.80 11.32
C ARG A 63 -6.36 -0.58 9.81
N GLU A 64 -5.94 0.59 9.34
CA GLU A 64 -5.84 0.86 7.90
C GLU A 64 -4.80 -0.02 7.23
N ARG A 65 -3.65 -0.28 7.88
CA ARG A 65 -2.65 -1.23 7.41
C ARG A 65 -3.25 -2.62 7.25
N HIS A 66 -3.87 -3.17 8.29
CA HIS A 66 -4.49 -4.50 8.21
C HIS A 66 -5.59 -4.57 7.15
N ASN A 67 -6.41 -3.53 7.01
CA ASN A 67 -7.44 -3.45 5.96
C ASN A 67 -6.83 -3.48 4.56
N VAL A 68 -5.84 -2.64 4.27
CA VAL A 68 -5.18 -2.58 2.95
C VAL A 68 -4.53 -3.91 2.61
N PHE A 69 -3.80 -4.52 3.55
CA PHE A 69 -3.20 -5.83 3.34
C PHE A 69 -4.25 -6.92 3.10
N HIS A 70 -5.35 -6.89 3.86
CA HIS A 70 -6.47 -7.80 3.64
C HIS A 70 -7.02 -7.65 2.22
N TRP A 71 -7.30 -6.43 1.76
CA TRP A 71 -7.86 -6.20 0.41
C TRP A 71 -6.89 -6.53 -0.72
N LEU A 72 -5.59 -6.32 -0.53
CA LEU A 72 -4.56 -6.74 -1.48
C LEU A 72 -4.36 -8.26 -1.49
N ARG A 73 -4.83 -8.98 -0.47
CA ARG A 73 -4.83 -10.45 -0.44
C ARG A 73 -6.13 -11.02 -1.01
N THR A 74 -7.26 -10.35 -0.84
CA THR A 74 -8.60 -10.78 -1.28
C THR A 74 -9.06 -10.05 -2.54
N THR A 75 -8.19 -10.03 -3.55
CA THR A 75 -8.38 -9.25 -4.79
C THR A 75 -9.60 -9.69 -5.61
N ASP A 76 -10.00 -10.95 -5.52
CA ASP A 76 -11.13 -11.52 -6.27
C ASP A 76 -12.46 -10.81 -5.99
N TYR A 77 -12.60 -10.25 -4.80
CA TYR A 77 -13.78 -9.51 -4.36
C TYR A 77 -13.59 -7.99 -4.39
N GLN A 78 -12.43 -7.52 -4.85
CA GLN A 78 -12.04 -6.11 -4.79
C GLN A 78 -11.36 -5.67 -6.09
N PRO A 79 -12.13 -5.36 -7.16
CA PRO A 79 -11.58 -5.02 -8.48
C PRO A 79 -10.53 -3.90 -8.45
N TYR A 80 -10.72 -2.90 -7.58
CA TYR A 80 -9.75 -1.82 -7.40
C TYR A 80 -8.41 -2.31 -6.84
N TYR A 81 -8.43 -3.12 -5.78
CA TYR A 81 -7.21 -3.66 -5.20
C TYR A 81 -6.60 -4.76 -6.08
N GLY A 82 -7.41 -5.49 -6.84
CA GLY A 82 -6.95 -6.43 -7.86
C GLY A 82 -6.18 -5.76 -8.99
N ALA A 83 -6.63 -4.59 -9.45
CA ALA A 83 -5.89 -3.80 -10.44
C ALA A 83 -4.66 -3.09 -9.83
N LEU A 84 -4.74 -2.66 -8.57
CA LEU A 84 -3.66 -1.95 -7.89
C LEU A 84 -2.50 -2.86 -7.52
N LYS A 85 -2.77 -4.08 -7.03
CA LYS A 85 -1.75 -5.02 -6.56
C LYS A 85 -0.59 -5.25 -7.57
N PRO A 86 -0.83 -5.63 -8.84
CA PRO A 86 0.26 -5.88 -9.77
C PRO A 86 1.11 -4.63 -10.02
N LEU A 87 0.51 -3.43 -10.01
CA LEU A 87 1.26 -2.17 -10.16
C LEU A 87 2.16 -1.90 -8.94
N LEU A 88 1.71 -2.26 -7.74
CA LEU A 88 2.51 -2.14 -6.52
C LEU A 88 3.64 -3.16 -6.50
N GLU A 89 3.39 -4.39 -6.95
CA GLU A 89 4.38 -5.46 -7.01
C GLU A 89 5.47 -5.14 -8.05
N ASP A 90 5.10 -4.71 -9.26
CA ASP A 90 6.05 -4.24 -10.28
C ASP A 90 6.90 -3.07 -9.77
N HIS A 91 6.27 -2.09 -9.12
CA HIS A 91 7.00 -0.99 -8.52
C HIS A 91 7.97 -1.45 -7.43
N THR A 92 7.57 -2.42 -6.61
CA THR A 92 8.40 -2.99 -5.56
C THR A 92 9.61 -3.71 -6.16
N GLU A 93 9.41 -4.54 -7.18
CA GLU A 93 10.50 -5.23 -7.88
C GLU A 93 11.50 -4.23 -8.49
N HIS A 94 11.01 -3.15 -9.10
CA HIS A 94 11.86 -2.08 -9.59
C HIS A 94 12.69 -1.44 -8.47
N LEU A 95 12.06 -1.14 -7.33
CA LEU A 95 12.75 -0.55 -6.17
C LEU A 95 13.83 -1.47 -5.63
N THR A 96 13.53 -2.76 -5.42
CA THR A 96 14.51 -3.73 -4.91
C THR A 96 15.70 -3.85 -5.86
N LYS A 97 15.47 -3.98 -7.17
CA LYS A 97 16.56 -4.00 -8.18
C LYS A 97 17.40 -2.73 -8.17
N ALA A 98 16.79 -1.56 -7.93
CA ALA A 98 17.52 -0.29 -7.88
C ALA A 98 18.36 -0.17 -6.59
N ILE A 99 17.89 -0.73 -5.48
CA ILE A 99 18.62 -0.77 -4.21
C ILE A 99 19.79 -1.74 -4.28
N ASP A 100 19.60 -2.96 -4.78
CA ASP A 100 20.65 -3.99 -4.88
C ASP A 100 21.80 -3.62 -5.82
N ARG A 101 21.55 -2.71 -6.76
CA ARG A 101 22.55 -2.20 -7.71
C ARG A 101 23.43 -1.08 -7.15
N ARG A 102 23.21 -0.68 -5.89
CA ARG A 102 23.88 0.46 -5.24
C ARG A 102 24.88 -0.01 -4.21
#